data_AF-A0A3N5SP51-F1
#
_entry.id   AF-A0A3N5SP51-F1
#
_cell.length_a   1.000
_cell.length_b   1.000
_cell.length_c   1.000
_cell.angle_alpha   90.00
_cell.angle_beta   90.00
_cell.angle_gamma   90.00
#
_symmetry.space_group_name_H-M   'P 1'
#
loop_
_entity.id
_entity.type
_entity.pdbx_description
1 polymer ?
#
loop_
_entity_poly.entity_id
_entity_poly.type
_entity_poly.pdbx_seq_one_letter_code
_entity_poly.pdbx_strand_id
1 'polypeptide(L)'
;MPEDKKVQHEIIALKVKFNLPRQSSAGLLVVYVDAARLNYLASFSIIAVGQDLTREKLARPHGDLVKAIMQGLSRLELNVDLHGKLKTNIDGVITQEMMRAVVGNIQAQDIGTAENYLKKAIEKALSIDKTEAQLDFEPVSYGQYAELMVEDEVEKMTFAQKIKLVMPYVNHRNDIAESVVKGAINDIALIKFAFGRGERLFGLGLIIYSMVGKSVNSVFIAAGSESSFKDGDVQAPISDFFDGLESLMDASAFDDAAAMKIESALRRVNTAALAEAASKNDRAVLSRAITALLSVGIGEGVAAEADSILMNSLRMELLLKPGARARRKETREQSVPEQETTPGGMKMLNVDLILSPSKGRNISSLKPGDHVQVMLDSTSPVAHKILKQLNLITGDKVKPVGATVYSIKYHPKEGYKVFVQIAKGILGRADEEQDIRIKTGDPVVEETMRQASSSMMIGIIAGVMVLLIAIIIFLLV
;
A
#
# COMPACT_ATOMS: atom_id res chain seq x y z
N MET A 1 1.48 -30.63 -20.27
CA MET A 1 0.73 -29.37 -20.12
C MET A 1 1.08 -28.83 -18.74
N PRO A 2 1.81 -27.71 -18.62
CA PRO A 2 1.95 -27.03 -17.35
C PRO A 2 0.72 -26.14 -17.14
N GLU A 3 0.12 -26.31 -15.97
CA GLU A 3 -1.01 -25.57 -15.42
C GLU A 3 -0.72 -24.06 -15.33
N ASP A 4 -1.73 -23.26 -15.68
CA ASP A 4 -2.03 -21.93 -15.15
C ASP A 4 -0.85 -21.09 -14.63
N LYS A 5 -0.10 -20.47 -15.57
CA LYS A 5 0.42 -19.12 -15.31
C LYS A 5 -0.76 -18.15 -15.26
N LYS A 6 -1.50 -18.14 -14.15
CA LYS A 6 -2.47 -17.09 -13.84
C LYS A 6 -1.76 -15.74 -13.97
N VAL A 7 -2.29 -14.86 -14.82
CA VAL A 7 -1.80 -13.50 -14.99
C VAL A 7 -1.80 -12.82 -13.62
N GLN A 8 -0.61 -12.66 -13.05
CA GLN A 8 -0.35 -12.32 -11.66
C GLN A 8 -0.11 -10.80 -11.50
N HIS A 9 -0.88 -9.94 -12.18
CA HIS A 9 -0.68 -8.49 -12.07
C HIS A 9 -1.96 -7.75 -11.73
N GLU A 10 -1.87 -7.04 -10.60
CA GLU A 10 -2.94 -6.69 -9.68
C GLU A 10 -3.58 -5.33 -9.98
N ILE A 11 -3.02 -4.48 -10.86
CA ILE A 11 -3.46 -3.08 -11.04
C ILE A 11 -3.95 -2.82 -12.48
N ILE A 12 -5.05 -2.06 -12.59
CA ILE A 12 -5.55 -1.50 -13.85
C ILE A 12 -5.44 0.02 -13.79
N ALA A 13 -4.84 0.62 -14.80
CA ALA A 13 -4.90 2.07 -15.04
C ALA A 13 -6.10 2.38 -15.94
N LEU A 14 -7.09 3.08 -15.38
CA LEU A 14 -8.27 3.59 -16.09
C LEU A 14 -7.94 5.00 -16.59
N LYS A 15 -7.84 5.15 -17.91
CA LYS A 15 -7.45 6.38 -18.60
C LYS A 15 -8.71 7.02 -19.15
N VAL A 16 -9.12 8.15 -18.60
CA VAL A 16 -10.38 8.81 -18.93
C VAL A 16 -10.10 10.21 -19.43
N LYS A 17 -10.58 10.55 -20.62
CA LYS A 17 -10.72 11.95 -21.04
C LYS A 17 -12.17 12.33 -21.02
N PHE A 18 -12.46 13.56 -20.65
CA PHE A 18 -13.84 14.03 -20.56
C PHE A 18 -13.98 15.48 -20.99
N ASN A 19 -15.15 15.81 -21.52
CA ASN A 19 -15.53 17.13 -21.97
C ASN A 19 -16.71 17.64 -21.14
N LEU A 20 -16.60 18.89 -20.71
CA LEU A 20 -17.58 19.62 -19.89
C LEU A 20 -18.17 20.75 -20.74
N PRO A 21 -19.12 20.45 -21.64
CA PRO A 21 -19.53 21.39 -22.68
C PRO A 21 -20.20 22.65 -22.12
N ARG A 22 -20.87 22.57 -20.97
CA ARG A 22 -21.49 23.75 -20.33
C ARG A 22 -20.48 24.68 -19.66
N GLN A 23 -19.30 24.16 -19.36
CA GLN A 23 -18.23 24.86 -18.64
C GLN A 23 -17.08 25.22 -19.57
N SER A 24 -17.21 24.97 -20.88
CA SER A 24 -16.17 25.17 -21.89
C SER A 24 -14.81 24.65 -21.43
N SER A 25 -14.80 23.48 -20.78
CA SER A 25 -13.62 22.89 -20.15
C SER A 25 -13.50 21.44 -20.56
N ALA A 26 -12.27 20.93 -20.59
CA ALA A 26 -11.99 19.52 -20.81
C ALA A 26 -11.05 19.01 -19.72
N GLY A 27 -11.03 17.71 -19.51
CA GLY A 27 -10.20 17.09 -18.50
C GLY A 27 -9.64 15.74 -18.89
N LEU A 28 -8.58 15.37 -18.19
CA LEU A 28 -7.93 14.08 -18.27
C LEU A 28 -7.78 13.54 -16.84
N LEU A 29 -8.10 12.27 -16.66
CA LEU A 29 -8.09 11.56 -15.38
C LEU A 29 -7.47 10.19 -15.61
N VAL A 30 -6.48 9.83 -14.80
CA VAL A 30 -5.94 8.47 -14.73
C VAL A 30 -6.19 7.95 -13.33
N VAL A 31 -6.94 6.85 -13.21
CA VAL A 31 -7.25 6.19 -11.93
C VAL A 31 -6.54 4.84 -11.89
N TYR A 32 -5.87 4.54 -10.79
CA TYR A 32 -5.27 3.24 -10.53
C TYR A 32 -6.13 2.45 -9.57
N VAL A 33 -6.50 1.24 -9.98
CA VAL A 33 -7.33 0.31 -9.20
C VAL A 33 -6.61 -1.01 -9.04
N ASP A 34 -6.55 -1.53 -7.82
CA ASP A 34 -6.21 -2.93 -7.59
C ASP A 34 -7.40 -3.79 -8.02
N ALA A 35 -7.29 -4.44 -9.18
CA ALA A 35 -8.34 -5.23 -9.78
C ALA A 35 -8.63 -6.54 -9.02
N ALA A 36 -7.64 -7.06 -8.27
CA ALA A 36 -7.83 -8.26 -7.46
C ALA A 36 -8.64 -7.96 -6.19
N ARG A 37 -8.37 -6.82 -5.55
CA ARG A 37 -9.01 -6.42 -4.27
C ARG A 37 -10.16 -5.46 -4.45
N LEU A 38 -10.30 -4.94 -5.66
CA LEU A 38 -11.25 -3.90 -6.01
C LEU A 38 -11.02 -2.63 -5.16
N ASN A 39 -9.76 -2.27 -4.94
CA ASN A 39 -9.39 -1.14 -4.11
C ASN A 39 -8.88 0.02 -4.97
N TYR A 40 -9.26 1.24 -4.58
CA TYR A 40 -8.75 2.45 -5.18
C TYR A 40 -7.34 2.70 -4.66
N LEU A 41 -6.39 2.98 -5.55
CA LEU A 41 -5.00 3.20 -5.17
C LEU A 41 -4.64 4.68 -5.21
N ALA A 42 -4.87 5.33 -6.36
CA ALA A 42 -4.59 6.75 -6.55
C ALA A 42 -5.25 7.25 -7.84
N SER A 43 -5.27 8.58 -8.01
CA SER A 43 -5.64 9.21 -9.27
C SER A 43 -4.81 10.45 -9.55
N PHE A 44 -4.64 10.73 -10.84
CA PHE A 44 -4.07 11.96 -11.36
C PHE A 44 -5.09 12.62 -12.25
N SER A 45 -5.31 13.92 -12.09
CA SER A 45 -6.30 14.63 -12.88
C SER A 45 -5.86 16.04 -13.23
N ILE A 46 -6.42 16.56 -14.32
CA ILE A 46 -6.34 17.96 -14.74
C ILE A 46 -7.67 18.35 -15.39
N ILE A 47 -8.12 19.58 -15.12
CA ILE A 47 -9.22 20.20 -15.86
C ILE A 47 -8.73 21.56 -16.34
N ALA A 48 -8.71 21.73 -17.66
CA ALA A 48 -8.29 22.94 -18.32
C ALA A 48 -9.46 23.61 -19.05
N VAL A 49 -9.39 24.94 -19.15
CA VAL A 49 -10.30 25.74 -19.98
C VAL A 49 -10.04 25.42 -21.45
N GLY A 50 -11.10 25.37 -22.25
CA GLY A 50 -11.06 25.05 -23.67
C GLY A 50 -11.24 23.55 -23.96
N GLN A 51 -10.69 23.11 -25.09
CA GLN A 51 -10.90 21.77 -25.65
C GLN A 51 -9.59 21.02 -25.92
N ASP A 52 -8.44 21.58 -25.53
CA ASP A 52 -7.13 21.02 -25.88
C ASP A 52 -6.95 19.58 -25.41
N LEU A 53 -7.42 19.28 -24.19
CA LEU A 53 -7.34 17.93 -23.60
C LEU A 53 -8.24 16.90 -24.31
N THR A 54 -9.24 17.30 -25.09
CA THR A 54 -10.08 16.35 -25.85
C THR A 54 -9.31 15.68 -27.00
N ARG A 55 -8.22 16.32 -27.46
CA ARG A 55 -7.34 15.83 -28.52
C ARG A 55 -6.32 14.81 -28.02
N GLU A 56 -6.18 14.64 -26.71
CA GLU A 56 -5.29 13.63 -26.16
C GLU A 56 -5.72 12.21 -26.55
N LYS A 57 -4.72 11.39 -26.86
CA LYS A 57 -4.89 10.00 -27.26
C LYS A 57 -4.76 9.10 -26.04
N LEU A 58 -5.86 8.48 -25.63
CA LEU A 58 -5.88 7.58 -24.46
C LEU A 58 -5.05 6.30 -24.66
N ALA A 59 -4.88 5.85 -25.91
CA ALA A 59 -4.09 4.67 -26.27
C ALA A 59 -2.58 4.77 -25.96
N ARG A 60 -2.09 5.92 -25.47
CA ARG A 60 -0.72 6.05 -24.98
C ARG A 60 -0.55 5.33 -23.63
N PRO A 61 0.68 4.94 -23.26
CA PRO A 61 0.96 4.37 -21.95
C PRO A 61 0.52 5.30 -20.80
N HIS A 62 0.08 4.71 -19.69
CA HIS A 62 -0.43 5.40 -18.51
C HIS A 62 0.55 6.44 -17.98
N GLY A 63 1.85 6.13 -17.94
CA GLY A 63 2.90 7.03 -17.48
C GLY A 63 3.05 8.28 -18.36
N ASP A 64 2.83 8.17 -19.66
CA ASP A 64 2.88 9.32 -20.57
C ASP A 64 1.67 10.24 -20.39
N LEU A 65 0.49 9.68 -20.11
CA LEU A 65 -0.69 10.48 -19.76
C LEU A 65 -0.52 11.17 -18.42
N VAL A 66 0.01 10.50 -17.38
CA VAL A 66 0.29 11.15 -16.09
C VAL A 66 1.31 12.28 -16.28
N LYS A 67 2.37 12.09 -17.08
CA LYS A 67 3.30 13.18 -17.43
C LYS A 67 2.61 14.33 -18.16
N ALA A 68 1.69 14.04 -19.08
CA ALA A 68 0.91 15.06 -19.77
C ALA A 68 0.02 15.86 -18.80
N ILE A 69 -0.60 15.17 -17.82
CA ILE A 69 -1.36 15.81 -16.73
C ILE A 69 -0.44 16.77 -15.95
N MET A 70 0.70 16.27 -15.45
CA MET A 70 1.62 17.07 -14.63
C MET A 70 2.18 18.28 -15.38
N GLN A 71 2.59 18.10 -16.64
CA GLN A 71 3.05 19.21 -17.46
C GLN A 71 1.93 20.21 -17.76
N GLY A 72 0.71 19.70 -18.01
CA GLY A 72 -0.47 20.50 -18.25
C GLY A 72 -0.80 21.46 -17.12
N LEU A 73 -0.56 21.08 -15.85
CA LEU A 73 -0.80 21.93 -14.68
C LEU A 73 -0.03 23.26 -14.73
N SER A 74 1.10 23.30 -15.43
CA SER A 74 1.92 24.51 -15.60
C SER A 74 1.74 25.21 -16.95
N ARG A 75 1.22 24.50 -17.96
CA ARG A 75 1.17 24.99 -19.35
C ARG A 75 -0.22 25.44 -19.80
N LEU A 76 -1.27 24.87 -19.21
CA LEU A 76 -2.65 25.11 -19.60
C LEU A 76 -3.32 26.05 -18.61
N GLU A 77 -4.28 26.81 -19.10
CA GLU A 77 -5.17 27.59 -18.24
C GLU A 77 -6.12 26.64 -17.50
N LEU A 78 -5.95 26.54 -16.18
CA LEU A 78 -6.74 25.62 -15.35
C LEU A 78 -8.10 26.20 -15.00
N ASN A 79 -9.13 25.35 -15.06
CA ASN A 79 -10.38 25.65 -14.38
C ASN A 79 -10.22 25.29 -12.90
N VAL A 80 -9.69 26.22 -12.10
CA VAL A 80 -9.23 25.97 -10.73
C VAL A 80 -10.34 25.39 -9.83
N ASP A 81 -11.57 25.87 -9.96
CA ASP A 81 -12.72 25.37 -9.17
C ASP A 81 -13.04 23.91 -9.51
N LEU A 82 -13.21 23.59 -10.80
CA LEU A 82 -13.53 22.22 -11.22
C LEU A 82 -12.37 21.27 -10.95
N HIS A 83 -11.14 21.69 -11.25
CA HIS A 83 -9.95 20.89 -10.98
C HIS A 83 -9.82 20.58 -9.48
N GLY A 84 -10.02 21.59 -8.61
CA GLY A 84 -10.03 21.41 -7.15
C GLY A 84 -11.12 20.45 -6.69
N LYS A 85 -12.35 20.61 -7.18
CA LYS A 85 -13.48 19.72 -6.86
C LYS A 85 -13.22 18.28 -7.26
N LEU A 86 -12.73 18.04 -8.48
CA LEU A 86 -12.40 16.68 -8.93
C LEU A 86 -11.34 16.07 -8.03
N LYS A 87 -10.23 16.78 -7.79
CA LYS A 87 -9.12 16.31 -6.96
C LYS A 87 -9.55 15.97 -5.53
N THR A 88 -10.45 16.76 -4.94
CA THR A 88 -10.93 16.53 -3.57
C THR A 88 -11.95 15.40 -3.47
N ASN A 89 -12.83 15.26 -4.47
CA ASN A 89 -14.02 14.40 -4.34
C ASN A 89 -13.88 13.04 -5.02
N ILE A 90 -12.99 12.88 -6.01
CA ILE A 90 -12.95 11.67 -6.84
C ILE A 90 -12.69 10.40 -6.02
N ASP A 91 -11.78 10.46 -5.04
CA ASP A 91 -11.44 9.35 -4.13
C ASP A 91 -12.66 8.86 -3.34
N GLY A 92 -13.53 9.79 -2.91
CA GLY A 92 -14.75 9.47 -2.17
C GLY A 92 -15.90 8.96 -3.05
N VAL A 93 -15.83 9.21 -4.36
CA VAL A 93 -16.86 8.79 -5.32
C VAL A 93 -16.56 7.42 -5.90
N ILE A 94 -15.29 7.06 -6.08
CA ILE A 94 -14.87 5.76 -6.60
C ILE A 94 -14.95 4.72 -5.47
N THR A 95 -16.12 4.09 -5.33
CA THR A 95 -16.36 3.07 -4.30
C THR A 95 -15.92 1.67 -4.76
N GLN A 96 -15.76 0.74 -3.80
CA GLN A 96 -15.50 -0.67 -4.09
C GLN A 96 -16.56 -1.32 -4.98
N GLU A 97 -17.82 -0.94 -4.81
CA GLU A 97 -18.93 -1.42 -5.65
C GLU A 97 -18.80 -0.91 -7.09
N MET A 98 -18.46 0.37 -7.26
CA MET A 98 -18.21 0.94 -8.59
C MET A 98 -17.00 0.26 -9.25
N MET A 99 -15.91 0.05 -8.51
CA MET A 99 -14.72 -0.65 -9.03
C MET A 99 -15.05 -2.08 -9.45
N ARG A 100 -15.83 -2.81 -8.65
CA ARG A 100 -16.34 -4.13 -9.03
C ARG A 100 -17.09 -4.09 -10.36
N ALA A 101 -17.97 -3.11 -10.53
CA ALA A 101 -18.74 -2.95 -11.76
C ALA A 101 -17.82 -2.59 -12.94
N VAL A 102 -16.92 -1.62 -12.79
CA VAL A 102 -15.99 -1.21 -13.85
C VAL A 102 -15.08 -2.36 -14.27
N VAL A 103 -14.42 -3.02 -13.32
CA VAL A 103 -13.51 -4.16 -13.58
C VAL A 103 -14.28 -5.33 -14.20
N GLY A 104 -15.47 -5.66 -13.69
CA GLY A 104 -16.29 -6.74 -14.24
C GLY A 104 -16.73 -6.47 -15.68
N ASN A 105 -17.12 -5.24 -16.00
CA ASN A 105 -17.49 -4.86 -17.37
C ASN A 105 -16.28 -4.85 -18.31
N ILE A 106 -15.11 -4.40 -17.85
CA ILE A 106 -13.85 -4.50 -18.61
C ILE A 106 -13.51 -5.95 -18.94
N GLN A 107 -13.62 -6.85 -17.96
CA GLN A 107 -13.39 -8.29 -18.14
C GLN A 107 -14.39 -8.92 -19.12
N ALA A 108 -15.65 -8.45 -19.11
CA ALA A 108 -16.70 -8.87 -20.03
C ALA A 108 -16.62 -8.18 -21.41
N GLN A 109 -15.62 -7.32 -21.64
CA GLN A 109 -15.45 -6.52 -22.86
C GLN A 109 -16.59 -5.51 -23.14
N ASP A 110 -17.39 -5.16 -22.13
CA ASP A 110 -18.41 -4.11 -22.20
C ASP A 110 -17.84 -2.75 -21.75
N ILE A 111 -17.03 -2.16 -22.63
CA ILE A 111 -16.32 -0.91 -22.32
C ILE A 111 -17.29 0.28 -22.21
N GLY A 112 -18.40 0.27 -22.94
CA GLY A 112 -19.40 1.34 -22.90
C GLY A 112 -20.09 1.45 -21.53
N THR A 113 -20.38 0.31 -20.90
CA THR A 113 -20.92 0.30 -19.54
C THR A 113 -19.88 0.75 -18.52
N ALA A 114 -18.62 0.29 -18.62
CA ALA A 114 -17.54 0.73 -17.75
C ALA A 114 -17.29 2.26 -17.84
N GLU A 115 -17.30 2.81 -19.05
CA GLU A 115 -17.19 4.24 -19.33
C GLU A 115 -18.33 5.03 -18.67
N ASN A 116 -19.56 4.53 -18.76
CA ASN A 116 -20.73 5.17 -18.13
C ASN A 116 -20.61 5.23 -16.59
N TYR A 117 -20.01 4.23 -15.94
CA TYR A 117 -19.74 4.29 -14.51
C TYR A 117 -18.75 5.40 -14.16
N LEU A 118 -17.64 5.51 -14.91
CA LEU A 118 -16.63 6.56 -14.67
C LEU A 118 -17.16 7.95 -15.01
N LYS A 119 -17.95 8.08 -16.07
CA LYS A 119 -18.68 9.30 -16.39
C LYS A 119 -19.54 9.77 -15.21
N LYS A 120 -20.38 8.88 -14.65
CA LYS A 120 -21.23 9.20 -13.49
C LYS A 120 -20.40 9.58 -12.25
N ALA A 121 -19.25 8.96 -12.07
CA ALA A 121 -18.34 9.32 -10.99
C ALA A 121 -17.77 10.73 -11.16
N ILE A 122 -17.35 11.10 -12.38
CA ILE A 122 -16.88 12.46 -12.69
C ILE A 122 -18.01 13.47 -12.48
N GLU A 123 -19.22 13.20 -12.97
CA GLU A 123 -20.40 14.05 -12.79
C GLU A 123 -20.72 14.27 -11.30
N LYS A 124 -20.68 13.19 -10.50
CA LYS A 124 -20.89 13.26 -9.05
C LYS A 124 -19.76 14.00 -8.32
N ALA A 125 -18.50 13.79 -8.70
CA ALA A 125 -17.36 14.47 -8.08
C ALA A 125 -17.35 15.98 -8.35
N LEU A 126 -17.82 16.39 -9.53
CA LEU A 126 -17.89 17.77 -9.97
C LEU A 126 -19.22 18.46 -9.61
N SER A 127 -20.23 17.71 -9.18
CA SER A 127 -21.61 18.18 -8.96
C SER A 127 -22.21 18.82 -10.23
N ILE A 128 -22.13 18.11 -11.35
CA ILE A 128 -22.64 18.53 -12.66
C ILE A 128 -23.46 17.44 -13.34
N ASP A 129 -24.33 17.83 -14.27
CA ASP A 129 -25.34 16.92 -14.84
C ASP A 129 -25.04 16.44 -16.26
N LYS A 130 -24.00 16.98 -16.92
CA LYS A 130 -23.69 16.65 -18.31
C LYS A 130 -22.19 16.61 -18.58
N THR A 131 -21.68 15.40 -18.73
CA THR A 131 -20.31 15.13 -19.16
C THR A 131 -20.29 14.18 -20.35
N GLU A 132 -19.35 14.38 -21.27
CA GLU A 132 -18.96 13.37 -22.26
C GLU A 132 -17.65 12.76 -21.78
N ALA A 133 -17.55 11.44 -21.69
CA ALA A 133 -16.33 10.76 -21.27
C ALA A 133 -15.93 9.74 -22.32
N GLN A 134 -14.64 9.45 -22.41
CA GLN A 134 -14.09 8.33 -23.15
C GLN A 134 -13.16 7.56 -22.24
N LEU A 135 -13.26 6.23 -22.24
CA LEU A 135 -12.46 5.32 -21.44
C LEU A 135 -11.48 4.53 -22.31
N ASP A 136 -10.24 4.43 -21.85
CA ASP A 136 -9.30 3.39 -22.21
C ASP A 136 -8.69 2.80 -20.94
N PHE A 137 -8.10 1.62 -21.01
CA PHE A 137 -7.50 0.99 -19.85
C PHE A 137 -6.29 0.15 -20.26
N GLU A 138 -5.39 -0.05 -19.30
CA GLU A 138 -4.28 -0.99 -19.47
C GLU A 138 -3.92 -1.63 -18.13
N PRO A 139 -3.49 -2.91 -18.14
CA PRO A 139 -2.91 -3.54 -16.97
C PRO A 139 -1.55 -2.89 -16.69
N VAL A 140 -1.26 -2.67 -15.41
CA VAL A 140 -0.03 -2.03 -14.94
C VAL A 140 0.58 -2.90 -13.84
N SER A 141 1.90 -3.10 -13.89
CA SER A 141 2.59 -3.80 -12.82
C SER A 141 2.66 -2.94 -11.56
N TYR A 142 2.89 -3.58 -10.41
CA TYR A 142 3.07 -2.83 -9.18
C TYR A 142 4.28 -1.88 -9.27
N GLY A 143 5.38 -2.32 -9.86
CA GLY A 143 6.57 -1.52 -10.09
C GLY A 143 6.34 -0.31 -10.99
N GLN A 144 5.58 -0.45 -12.09
CA GLN A 144 5.19 0.68 -12.94
C GLN A 144 4.34 1.71 -12.17
N TYR A 145 3.42 1.25 -11.34
CA TYR A 145 2.63 2.12 -10.46
C TYR A 145 3.52 2.81 -9.40
N ALA A 146 4.43 2.06 -8.78
CA ALA A 146 5.34 2.55 -7.75
C ALA A 146 6.25 3.67 -8.27
N GLU A 147 6.75 3.55 -9.50
CA GLU A 147 7.58 4.59 -10.14
C GLU A 147 6.85 5.93 -10.26
N LEU A 148 5.54 5.92 -10.51
CA LEU A 148 4.73 7.14 -10.54
C LEU A 148 4.47 7.71 -9.14
N MET A 149 4.19 6.85 -8.16
CA MET A 149 3.96 7.29 -6.79
C MET A 149 5.20 7.93 -6.17
N VAL A 150 6.39 7.49 -6.56
CA VAL A 150 7.64 8.10 -6.09
C VAL A 150 7.76 9.55 -6.53
N GLU A 151 7.31 9.93 -7.72
CA GLU A 151 7.33 11.34 -8.13
C GLU A 151 6.43 12.21 -7.23
N ASP A 152 5.21 11.74 -6.95
CA ASP A 152 4.27 12.42 -6.04
C ASP A 152 4.80 12.49 -4.60
N GLU A 153 5.46 11.43 -4.12
CA GLU A 153 6.10 11.43 -2.80
C GLU A 153 7.27 12.43 -2.76
N VAL A 154 8.10 12.47 -3.79
CA VAL A 154 9.19 13.45 -3.91
C VAL A 154 8.63 14.87 -3.89
N GLU A 155 7.52 15.17 -4.57
CA GLU A 155 6.91 16.50 -4.54
C GLU A 155 6.45 16.92 -3.13
N LYS A 156 5.94 15.98 -2.33
CA LYS A 156 5.47 16.22 -0.96
C LYS A 156 6.60 16.43 0.05
N MET A 157 7.82 15.99 -0.26
CA MET A 157 8.97 16.12 0.63
C MET A 157 9.56 17.53 0.63
N THR A 158 9.98 18.00 1.80
CA THR A 158 10.80 19.21 1.94
C THR A 158 12.21 19.00 1.39
N PHE A 159 12.88 20.08 0.98
CA PHE A 159 14.26 20.01 0.48
C PHE A 159 15.22 19.36 1.48
N ALA A 160 15.10 19.69 2.78
CA ALA A 160 15.93 19.11 3.83
C ALA A 160 15.73 17.59 3.99
N GLN A 161 14.48 17.11 3.87
CA GLN A 161 14.19 15.66 3.89
C GLN A 161 14.81 14.96 2.68
N LYS A 162 14.74 15.57 1.48
CA LYS A 162 15.36 15.03 0.26
C LYS A 162 16.88 14.92 0.41
N ILE A 163 17.53 15.98 0.89
CA ILE A 163 18.98 15.99 1.12
C ILE A 163 19.39 14.88 2.09
N LYS A 164 18.67 14.72 3.21
CA LYS A 164 18.97 13.67 4.20
C LYS A 164 19.00 12.26 3.59
N LEU A 165 18.12 11.97 2.62
CA LEU A 165 18.09 10.66 1.95
C LEU A 165 19.25 10.46 0.96
N VAL A 166 19.69 11.52 0.30
CA VAL A 166 20.73 11.46 -0.73
C VAL A 166 22.15 11.43 -0.14
N MET A 167 22.37 12.10 0.99
CA MET A 167 23.70 12.30 1.58
C MET A 167 24.58 11.04 1.70
N PRO A 168 24.06 9.87 2.13
CA PRO A 168 24.85 8.64 2.20
C PRO A 168 25.42 8.18 0.85
N TYR A 169 24.74 8.50 -0.26
CA TYR A 169 25.08 8.03 -1.61
C TYR A 169 26.12 8.89 -2.33
N VAL A 170 26.30 10.12 -1.87
CA VAL A 170 27.21 11.11 -2.47
C VAL A 170 28.44 11.40 -1.60
N ASN A 171 28.76 10.49 -0.66
CA ASN A 171 29.86 10.64 0.30
C ASN A 171 29.75 11.92 1.15
N HIS A 172 28.54 12.28 1.56
CA HIS A 172 28.25 13.47 2.37
C HIS A 172 28.69 14.80 1.74
N ARG A 173 28.77 14.88 0.40
CA ARG A 173 29.05 16.12 -0.33
C ARG A 173 27.75 16.89 -0.61
N ASN A 174 27.60 18.04 0.05
CA ASN A 174 26.38 18.85 -0.01
C ASN A 174 26.08 19.40 -1.42
N ASP A 175 27.10 19.88 -2.13
CA ASP A 175 26.99 20.42 -3.50
C ASP A 175 26.42 19.38 -4.49
N ILE A 176 26.88 18.13 -4.37
CA ILE A 176 26.37 17.02 -5.18
C ILE A 176 24.99 16.61 -4.70
N ALA A 177 24.75 16.51 -3.39
CA ALA A 177 23.44 16.19 -2.85
C ALA A 177 22.36 17.16 -3.36
N GLU A 178 22.65 18.46 -3.36
CA GLU A 178 21.76 19.47 -3.93
C GLU A 178 21.51 19.27 -5.42
N SER A 179 22.56 18.95 -6.18
CA SER A 179 22.45 18.72 -7.63
C SER A 179 21.59 17.50 -7.95
N VAL A 180 21.69 16.44 -7.15
CA VAL A 180 20.86 15.24 -7.21
C VAL A 180 19.41 15.56 -6.88
N VAL A 181 19.14 16.28 -5.77
CA VAL A 181 17.78 16.66 -5.35
C VAL A 181 17.10 17.59 -6.37
N LYS A 182 17.86 18.46 -7.04
CA LYS A 182 17.37 19.32 -8.13
C LYS A 182 17.16 18.54 -9.45
N GLY A 183 17.47 17.26 -9.50
CA GLY A 183 17.31 16.41 -10.69
C GLY A 183 18.35 16.65 -11.78
N ALA A 184 19.44 17.36 -11.48
CA ALA A 184 20.49 17.69 -12.46
C ALA A 184 21.44 16.52 -12.74
N ILE A 185 21.50 15.53 -11.84
CA ILE A 185 22.43 14.40 -11.92
C ILE A 185 21.70 13.10 -11.57
N ASN A 186 21.91 12.07 -12.40
CA ASN A 186 21.64 10.68 -12.04
C ASN A 186 22.93 10.11 -11.44
N ASP A 187 22.98 10.02 -10.13
CA ASP A 187 24.16 9.61 -9.36
C ASP A 187 24.25 8.09 -9.16
N ILE A 188 23.21 7.33 -9.53
CA ILE A 188 23.14 5.89 -9.34
C ILE A 188 22.83 5.18 -10.67
N ALA A 189 23.54 4.08 -10.91
CA ALA A 189 23.15 3.05 -11.88
C ALA A 189 22.68 1.80 -11.13
N LEU A 190 21.48 1.35 -11.44
CA LEU A 190 20.92 0.08 -10.99
C LEU A 190 21.12 -0.95 -12.09
N ILE A 191 22.02 -1.90 -11.87
CA ILE A 191 22.38 -2.92 -12.86
C ILE A 191 21.70 -4.23 -12.46
N LYS A 192 20.68 -4.59 -13.22
CA LYS A 192 19.93 -5.85 -13.08
C LYS A 192 20.61 -6.89 -13.95
N PHE A 193 20.83 -8.10 -13.44
CA PHE A 193 21.43 -9.16 -14.23
C PHE A 193 20.88 -10.54 -13.85
N ALA A 194 20.83 -11.42 -14.83
CA ALA A 194 20.57 -12.85 -14.67
C ALA A 194 21.75 -13.63 -15.24
N PHE A 195 22.08 -14.77 -14.64
CA PHE A 195 23.18 -15.60 -15.12
C PHE A 195 22.91 -17.09 -14.97
N GLY A 196 23.60 -17.87 -15.80
CA GLY A 196 23.69 -19.32 -15.67
C GLY A 196 25.11 -19.80 -15.91
N ARG A 197 25.49 -20.86 -15.19
CA ARG A 197 26.74 -21.58 -15.39
C ARG A 197 26.42 -23.06 -15.61
N GLY A 198 26.31 -23.43 -16.89
CA GLY A 198 25.81 -24.76 -17.28
C GLY A 198 24.46 -25.06 -16.64
N GLU A 199 24.27 -26.29 -16.15
CA GLU A 199 23.06 -26.74 -15.45
C GLU A 199 23.26 -26.82 -13.92
N ARG A 200 24.27 -26.14 -13.38
CA ARG A 200 24.70 -26.31 -11.98
C ARG A 200 24.42 -25.11 -11.09
N LEU A 201 24.42 -23.93 -11.66
CA LEU A 201 24.27 -22.69 -10.90
C LEU A 201 23.59 -21.63 -11.76
N PHE A 202 22.53 -21.07 -11.23
CA PHE A 202 21.75 -20.00 -11.82
C PHE A 202 21.61 -18.89 -10.80
N GLY A 203 21.36 -17.67 -11.27
CA GLY A 203 21.12 -16.57 -10.34
C GLY A 203 20.62 -15.31 -10.98
N LEU A 204 20.10 -14.47 -10.10
CA LEU A 204 19.55 -13.15 -10.37
C LEU A 204 20.25 -12.18 -9.41
N GLY A 205 20.56 -10.98 -9.86
CA GLY A 205 21.19 -9.99 -9.00
C GLY A 205 20.96 -8.54 -9.41
N LEU A 206 21.16 -7.68 -8.42
CA LEU A 206 21.12 -6.23 -8.55
C LEU A 206 22.42 -5.64 -8.01
N ILE A 207 23.09 -4.82 -8.81
CA ILE A 207 24.21 -3.98 -8.36
C ILE A 207 23.72 -2.54 -8.27
N ILE A 208 23.88 -1.93 -7.10
CA ILE A 208 23.73 -0.49 -6.89
C ILE A 208 25.10 0.14 -7.08
N TYR A 209 25.28 0.87 -8.18
CA TYR A 209 26.55 1.47 -8.57
C TYR A 209 26.50 3.00 -8.44
N SER A 210 27.47 3.60 -7.74
CA SER A 210 27.61 5.05 -7.66
C SER A 210 28.34 5.59 -8.88
N MET A 211 27.65 6.39 -9.70
CA MET A 211 28.24 7.10 -10.84
C MET A 211 29.19 8.21 -10.38
N VAL A 212 28.94 8.76 -9.21
CA VAL A 212 29.72 9.83 -8.58
C VAL A 212 30.98 9.27 -7.91
N GLY A 213 30.84 8.21 -7.11
CA GLY A 213 31.94 7.54 -6.42
C GLY A 213 32.73 6.58 -7.31
N LYS A 214 32.20 6.26 -8.49
CA LYS A 214 32.71 5.23 -9.41
C LYS A 214 32.93 3.88 -8.72
N SER A 215 32.04 3.52 -7.80
CA SER A 215 32.17 2.36 -6.93
C SER A 215 30.87 1.59 -6.82
N VAL A 216 30.97 0.29 -6.55
CA VAL A 216 29.81 -0.53 -6.17
C VAL A 216 29.43 -0.21 -4.73
N ASN A 217 28.20 0.25 -4.50
CA ASN A 217 27.67 0.52 -3.16
C ASN A 217 27.16 -0.78 -2.52
N SER A 218 26.25 -1.45 -3.22
CA SER A 218 25.58 -2.67 -2.73
C SER A 218 25.42 -3.67 -3.85
N VAL A 219 25.42 -4.95 -3.49
CA VAL A 219 25.11 -6.06 -4.37
C VAL A 219 24.07 -6.91 -3.67
N PHE A 220 22.98 -7.23 -4.36
CA PHE A 220 21.97 -8.19 -3.92
C PHE A 220 22.00 -9.33 -4.93
N ILE A 221 22.01 -10.57 -4.43
CA ILE A 221 22.11 -11.72 -5.31
C ILE A 221 21.38 -12.92 -4.73
N ALA A 222 20.58 -13.56 -5.56
CA ALA A 222 20.03 -14.88 -5.33
C ALA A 222 20.73 -15.86 -6.27
N ALA A 223 21.25 -16.95 -5.72
CA ALA A 223 21.89 -18.00 -6.50
C ALA A 223 21.41 -19.36 -6.01
N GLY A 224 21.28 -20.31 -6.92
CA GLY A 224 20.78 -21.65 -6.63
C GLY A 224 21.02 -22.61 -7.79
N SER A 225 20.74 -23.90 -7.55
CA SER A 225 20.89 -24.95 -8.57
C SER A 225 19.69 -25.04 -9.52
N GLU A 226 18.56 -24.46 -9.17
CA GLU A 226 17.34 -24.46 -9.98
C GLU A 226 17.37 -23.38 -11.07
N SER A 227 16.89 -23.70 -12.27
CA SER A 227 16.84 -22.73 -13.37
C SER A 227 15.94 -21.53 -13.09
N SER A 228 14.97 -21.67 -12.16
CA SER A 228 14.09 -20.60 -11.68
C SER A 228 14.87 -19.37 -11.21
N PHE A 229 16.09 -19.56 -10.68
CA PHE A 229 16.94 -18.47 -10.21
C PHE A 229 17.43 -17.53 -11.31
N LYS A 230 17.29 -17.87 -12.60
CA LYS A 230 17.63 -16.98 -13.73
C LYS A 230 16.42 -16.55 -14.56
N ASP A 231 15.21 -16.95 -14.18
CA ASP A 231 13.99 -16.69 -14.97
C ASP A 231 13.43 -15.26 -14.77
N GLY A 232 14.12 -14.41 -14.00
CA GLY A 232 13.75 -13.02 -13.79
C GLY A 232 13.93 -12.17 -15.05
N ASP A 233 12.93 -11.35 -15.37
CA ASP A 233 13.02 -10.37 -16.47
C ASP A 233 13.90 -9.19 -16.07
N VAL A 234 15.13 -9.15 -16.60
CA VAL A 234 16.09 -8.06 -16.35
C VAL A 234 15.60 -6.71 -16.85
N GLN A 235 14.57 -6.64 -17.70
CA GLN A 235 13.98 -5.39 -18.21
C GLN A 235 12.78 -4.92 -17.39
N ALA A 236 12.30 -5.74 -16.44
CA ALA A 236 11.20 -5.37 -15.56
C ALA A 236 11.48 -4.06 -14.78
N PRO A 237 10.43 -3.32 -14.38
CA PRO A 237 10.57 -2.20 -13.45
C PRO A 237 11.37 -2.61 -12.22
N ILE A 238 12.18 -1.70 -11.68
CA ILE A 238 13.16 -2.06 -10.65
C ILE A 238 12.51 -2.66 -9.40
N SER A 239 11.34 -2.17 -9.00
CA SER A 239 10.62 -2.71 -7.84
C SER A 239 10.17 -4.15 -8.08
N ASP A 240 9.62 -4.46 -9.26
CA ASP A 240 9.18 -5.83 -9.58
C ASP A 240 10.37 -6.78 -9.66
N PHE A 241 11.46 -6.35 -10.28
CA PHE A 241 12.71 -7.12 -10.34
C PHE A 241 13.25 -7.41 -8.94
N PHE A 242 13.27 -6.40 -8.06
CA PHE A 242 13.81 -6.55 -6.72
C PHE A 242 12.91 -7.40 -5.81
N ASP A 243 11.59 -7.29 -5.92
CA ASP A 243 10.66 -8.17 -5.21
C ASP A 243 10.86 -9.64 -5.64
N GLY A 244 11.05 -9.87 -6.94
CA GLY A 244 11.42 -11.19 -7.47
C GLY A 244 12.75 -11.70 -6.90
N LEU A 245 13.77 -10.83 -6.84
CA LEU A 245 15.06 -11.16 -6.24
C LEU A 245 14.96 -11.52 -4.76
N GLU A 246 14.24 -10.73 -3.96
CA GLU A 246 14.00 -11.02 -2.53
C GLU A 246 13.28 -12.36 -2.35
N SER A 247 12.28 -12.66 -3.18
CA SER A 247 11.56 -13.94 -3.11
C SER A 247 12.46 -15.16 -3.36
N LEU A 248 13.48 -15.03 -4.22
CA LEU A 248 14.47 -16.08 -4.47
C LEU A 248 15.48 -16.21 -3.32
N MET A 249 15.78 -15.13 -2.60
CA MET A 249 16.63 -15.19 -1.40
C MET A 249 15.92 -15.88 -0.22
N ASP A 250 14.59 -15.83 -0.18
CA ASP A 250 13.77 -16.54 0.80
C ASP A 250 13.47 -18.01 0.40
N ALA A 251 13.87 -18.43 -0.82
CA ALA A 251 13.57 -19.76 -1.33
C ALA A 251 14.44 -20.84 -0.67
N SER A 252 13.89 -22.04 -0.46
CA SER A 252 14.62 -23.15 0.16
C SER A 252 15.85 -23.63 -0.61
N ALA A 253 15.89 -23.40 -1.93
CA ALA A 253 17.00 -23.75 -2.81
C ALA A 253 18.08 -22.64 -2.90
N PHE A 254 17.96 -21.57 -2.09
CA PHE A 254 18.94 -20.50 -2.03
C PHE A 254 20.28 -21.01 -1.49
N ASP A 255 21.34 -20.82 -2.28
CA ASP A 255 22.71 -21.15 -1.93
C ASP A 255 23.46 -19.89 -1.46
N ASP A 256 23.42 -19.67 -0.14
CA ASP A 256 24.07 -18.54 0.52
C ASP A 256 25.60 -18.51 0.28
N ALA A 257 26.24 -19.68 0.23
CA ALA A 257 27.69 -19.76 0.00
C ALA A 257 28.05 -19.31 -1.43
N ALA A 258 27.27 -19.72 -2.43
CA ALA A 258 27.43 -19.25 -3.80
C ALA A 258 27.15 -17.74 -3.91
N ALA A 259 26.07 -17.26 -3.28
CA ALA A 259 25.70 -15.85 -3.24
C ALA A 259 26.82 -14.97 -2.66
N MET A 260 27.36 -15.32 -1.47
CA MET A 260 28.47 -14.61 -0.83
C MET A 260 29.73 -14.60 -1.69
N LYS A 261 30.06 -15.72 -2.34
CA LYS A 261 31.23 -15.82 -3.22
C LYS A 261 31.11 -14.88 -4.41
N ILE A 262 29.93 -14.84 -5.04
CA ILE A 262 29.67 -13.95 -6.18
C ILE A 262 29.67 -12.49 -5.74
N GLU A 263 29.01 -12.16 -4.62
CA GLU A 263 29.03 -10.81 -4.07
C GLU A 263 30.48 -10.32 -3.85
N SER A 264 31.32 -11.15 -3.24
CA SER A 264 32.73 -10.82 -3.01
C SER A 264 33.48 -10.55 -4.32
N ALA A 265 33.21 -11.34 -5.36
CA ALA A 265 33.79 -11.12 -6.69
C ALA A 265 33.32 -9.80 -7.30
N LEU A 266 32.02 -9.48 -7.20
CA LEU A 266 31.41 -8.26 -7.73
C LEU A 266 31.83 -6.98 -6.98
N ARG A 267 32.26 -7.08 -5.71
CA ARG A 267 32.80 -5.94 -4.96
C ARG A 267 34.26 -5.62 -5.30
N ARG A 268 35.03 -6.57 -5.85
CA ARG A 268 36.47 -6.42 -6.16
C ARG A 268 36.75 -5.94 -7.59
N VAL A 269 35.76 -5.36 -8.24
CA VAL A 269 35.70 -5.16 -9.69
C VAL A 269 36.37 -3.86 -10.14
N ASN A 270 37.00 -3.89 -11.33
CA ASN A 270 37.27 -2.67 -12.09
C ASN A 270 35.95 -2.11 -12.62
N THR A 271 35.49 -1.03 -12.00
CA THR A 271 34.18 -0.46 -12.22
C THR A 271 34.06 0.41 -13.48
N ALA A 272 35.16 0.70 -14.17
CA ALA A 272 35.16 1.59 -15.33
C ALA A 272 34.25 1.09 -16.46
N ALA A 273 34.31 -0.21 -16.77
CA ALA A 273 33.49 -0.82 -17.81
C ALA A 273 31.99 -0.81 -17.46
N LEU A 274 31.65 -1.01 -16.17
CA LEU A 274 30.27 -0.93 -15.70
C LEU A 274 29.73 0.50 -15.77
N ALA A 275 30.51 1.48 -15.36
CA ALA A 275 30.12 2.89 -15.42
C ALA A 275 29.87 3.35 -16.86
N GLU A 276 30.78 3.00 -17.78
CA GLU A 276 30.63 3.35 -19.19
C GLU A 276 29.41 2.69 -19.81
N ALA A 277 29.25 1.38 -19.61
CA ALA A 277 28.12 0.62 -20.15
C ALA A 277 26.78 1.14 -19.63
N ALA A 278 26.69 1.41 -18.33
CA ALA A 278 25.50 1.99 -17.72
C ALA A 278 25.20 3.40 -18.25
N SER A 279 26.21 4.25 -18.42
CA SER A 279 26.02 5.61 -18.94
C SER A 279 25.48 5.65 -20.37
N LYS A 280 25.86 4.67 -21.20
CA LYS A 280 25.45 4.55 -22.61
C LYS A 280 24.21 3.68 -22.79
N ASN A 281 23.71 3.06 -21.73
CA ASN A 281 22.65 2.06 -21.76
C ASN A 281 22.93 0.92 -22.77
N ASP A 282 24.20 0.50 -22.87
CA ASP A 282 24.63 -0.54 -23.80
C ASP A 282 24.54 -1.92 -23.15
N ARG A 283 23.40 -2.58 -23.34
CA ARG A 283 23.11 -3.92 -22.78
C ARG A 283 24.12 -4.98 -23.19
N ALA A 284 24.64 -4.92 -24.41
CA ALA A 284 25.58 -5.92 -24.89
C ALA A 284 26.95 -5.77 -24.21
N VAL A 285 27.44 -4.52 -24.08
CA VAL A 285 28.67 -4.24 -23.32
C VAL A 285 28.47 -4.56 -21.84
N LEU A 286 27.33 -4.21 -21.26
CA LEU A 286 27.01 -4.48 -19.85
C LEU A 286 26.96 -5.98 -19.56
N SER A 287 26.28 -6.76 -20.40
CA SER A 287 26.18 -8.22 -20.27
C SER A 287 27.55 -8.90 -20.37
N ARG A 288 28.41 -8.44 -21.30
CA ARG A 288 29.80 -8.90 -21.39
C ARG A 288 30.62 -8.54 -20.17
N ALA A 289 30.47 -7.32 -19.65
CA ALA A 289 31.13 -6.89 -18.43
C ALA A 289 30.72 -7.81 -17.27
N ILE A 290 29.42 -7.96 -17.00
CA ILE A 290 28.91 -8.86 -15.94
C ILE A 290 29.40 -10.29 -16.13
N THR A 291 29.35 -10.84 -17.35
CA THR A 291 29.84 -12.19 -17.64
C THR A 291 31.32 -12.35 -17.28
N ALA A 292 32.16 -11.39 -17.64
CA ALA A 292 33.59 -11.41 -17.31
C ALA A 292 33.81 -11.36 -15.78
N LEU A 293 33.04 -10.55 -15.06
CA LEU A 293 33.14 -10.42 -13.61
C LEU A 293 32.71 -11.69 -12.88
N LEU A 294 31.59 -12.28 -13.29
CA LEU A 294 31.13 -13.54 -12.74
C LEU A 294 32.12 -14.66 -13.03
N SER A 295 32.74 -14.67 -14.22
CA SER A 295 33.74 -15.69 -14.57
C SER A 295 34.96 -15.68 -13.63
N VAL A 296 35.33 -14.51 -13.09
CA VAL A 296 36.39 -14.40 -12.06
C VAL A 296 35.95 -15.03 -10.73
N GLY A 297 34.69 -14.83 -10.33
CA GLY A 297 34.18 -15.32 -9.04
C GLY A 297 33.80 -16.79 -9.04
N ILE A 298 33.12 -17.24 -10.08
CA ILE A 298 32.53 -18.59 -10.15
C ILE A 298 33.14 -19.46 -11.26
N GLY A 299 34.13 -18.98 -12.01
CA GLY A 299 34.85 -19.75 -13.04
C GLY A 299 34.23 -19.63 -14.43
N GLU A 300 34.88 -20.23 -15.42
CA GLU A 300 34.45 -20.16 -16.83
C GLU A 300 33.09 -20.83 -17.09
N GLY A 301 32.51 -20.53 -18.26
CA GLY A 301 31.24 -21.08 -18.72
C GLY A 301 30.00 -20.35 -18.20
N VAL A 302 30.17 -19.13 -17.65
CA VAL A 302 29.06 -18.26 -17.27
C VAL A 302 28.51 -17.56 -18.52
N ALA A 303 27.20 -17.52 -18.63
CA ALA A 303 26.48 -16.63 -19.53
C ALA A 303 25.60 -15.71 -18.68
N ALA A 304 25.68 -14.40 -18.91
CA ALA A 304 24.86 -13.42 -18.22
C ALA A 304 24.16 -12.48 -19.20
N GLU A 305 22.95 -12.09 -18.85
CA GLU A 305 22.20 -10.98 -19.45
C GLU A 305 22.09 -9.87 -18.41
N ALA A 306 22.23 -8.62 -18.83
CA ALA A 306 22.14 -7.47 -17.95
C ALA A 306 21.46 -6.27 -18.60
N ASP A 307 20.76 -5.51 -17.77
CA ASP A 307 20.16 -4.22 -18.10
C ASP A 307 20.51 -3.20 -17.02
N SER A 308 20.51 -1.91 -17.37
CA SER A 308 20.82 -0.84 -16.43
C SER A 308 19.79 0.27 -16.47
N ILE A 309 19.47 0.81 -15.28
CA ILE A 309 18.65 2.01 -15.14
C ILE A 309 19.48 3.08 -14.44
N LEU A 310 19.65 4.23 -15.10
CA LEU A 310 20.21 5.42 -14.47
C LEU A 310 19.10 6.17 -13.75
N MET A 311 19.31 6.48 -12.48
CA MET A 311 18.40 7.32 -11.70
C MET A 311 19.16 8.06 -10.61
N ASN A 312 18.46 8.99 -9.97
CA ASN A 312 18.99 9.63 -8.78
C ASN A 312 18.79 8.76 -7.53
N SER A 313 19.68 8.90 -6.56
CA SER A 313 19.66 8.13 -5.31
C SER A 313 18.41 8.41 -4.47
N LEU A 314 17.82 9.60 -4.58
CA LEU A 314 16.54 9.92 -3.92
C LEU A 314 15.41 8.99 -4.38
N ARG A 315 15.21 8.86 -5.70
CA ARG A 315 14.18 8.01 -6.30
C ARG A 315 14.46 6.55 -5.99
N MET A 316 15.71 6.13 -6.14
CA MET A 316 16.14 4.76 -5.82
C MET A 316 15.81 4.39 -4.37
N GLU A 317 16.13 5.27 -3.42
CA GLU A 317 15.86 5.07 -2.00
C GLU A 317 14.36 4.90 -1.72
N LEU A 318 13.50 5.70 -2.37
CA LEU A 318 12.04 5.61 -2.20
C LEU A 318 11.45 4.35 -2.88
N LEU A 319 12.00 3.93 -4.02
CA LEU A 319 11.61 2.70 -4.70
C LEU A 319 12.05 1.45 -3.95
N LEU A 320 13.22 1.50 -3.30
CA LEU A 320 13.83 0.34 -2.69
C LEU A 320 13.65 0.21 -1.16
N LYS A 321 13.10 1.21 -0.49
CA LYS A 321 12.99 1.18 0.99
C LYS A 321 11.93 0.21 1.53
N PRO A 322 12.25 -0.51 2.63
CA PRO A 322 11.32 -1.38 3.32
C PRO A 322 10.07 -0.68 3.87
N GLY A 323 10.09 0.61 4.21
CA GLY A 323 8.90 1.29 4.79
C GLY A 323 7.77 1.54 3.77
N ALA A 324 8.13 1.95 2.55
CA ALA A 324 7.19 2.01 1.44
C ALA A 324 6.75 0.60 1.05
N ARG A 325 7.66 -0.39 1.11
CA ARG A 325 7.36 -1.80 0.79
C ARG A 325 6.63 -2.60 1.87
N ALA A 326 6.76 -2.28 3.14
CA ALA A 326 6.09 -2.95 4.26
C ALA A 326 4.63 -2.53 4.30
N ARG A 327 4.32 -1.23 4.10
CA ARG A 327 2.94 -0.81 3.80
C ARG A 327 2.38 -1.49 2.56
N ARG A 328 3.21 -1.75 1.54
CA ARG A 328 2.81 -2.48 0.32
C ARG A 328 2.56 -3.95 0.57
N LYS A 329 3.42 -4.63 1.33
CA LYS A 329 3.32 -6.06 1.67
C LYS A 329 2.23 -6.32 2.71
N GLU A 330 2.04 -5.44 3.68
CA GLU A 330 0.88 -5.44 4.58
C GLU A 330 -0.42 -5.23 3.81
N THR A 331 -0.48 -4.27 2.88
CA THR A 331 -1.64 -4.15 1.98
C THR A 331 -1.78 -5.41 1.13
N ARG A 332 -0.66 -6.08 0.76
CA ARG A 332 -0.64 -7.30 -0.07
C ARG A 332 -1.06 -8.58 0.65
N GLU A 333 -0.70 -8.72 1.92
CA GLU A 333 -0.89 -9.92 2.73
C GLU A 333 -2.15 -9.80 3.61
N GLN A 334 -2.60 -8.60 3.98
CA GLN A 334 -3.87 -8.39 4.70
C GLN A 334 -5.12 -8.64 3.82
N SER A 335 -4.95 -8.94 2.53
CA SER A 335 -6.04 -8.95 1.55
C SER A 335 -5.98 -10.10 0.54
N VAL A 336 -5.00 -11.00 0.67
CA VAL A 336 -5.29 -12.41 0.39
C VAL A 336 -6.18 -12.81 1.56
N PRO A 337 -7.44 -13.22 1.35
CA PRO A 337 -8.16 -13.87 2.41
C PRO A 337 -7.44 -15.18 2.67
N GLU A 338 -6.48 -15.17 3.60
CA GLU A 338 -6.42 -16.30 4.51
C GLU A 338 -7.86 -16.46 4.97
N GLN A 339 -8.42 -17.64 4.72
CA GLN A 339 -9.57 -18.09 5.46
C GLN A 339 -9.14 -18.22 6.93
N GLU A 340 -8.85 -17.09 7.60
CA GLU A 340 -9.08 -16.97 9.02
C GLU A 340 -10.60 -17.03 9.14
N THR A 341 -11.08 -18.25 9.33
CA THR A 341 -12.43 -18.54 9.80
C THR A 341 -12.72 -17.63 10.99
N THR A 342 -13.36 -16.50 10.72
CA THR A 342 -14.01 -15.72 11.76
C THR A 342 -15.15 -16.60 12.26
N PRO A 343 -15.20 -16.97 13.54
CA PRO A 343 -16.38 -17.64 14.06
C PRO A 343 -17.55 -16.63 14.00
N GLY A 344 -18.42 -16.77 13.00
CA GLY A 344 -19.78 -16.20 13.03
C GLY A 344 -19.99 -14.74 12.59
N GLY A 345 -19.25 -14.22 11.61
CA GLY A 345 -19.65 -12.97 10.92
C GLY A 345 -19.56 -11.68 11.74
N MET A 346 -18.60 -11.60 12.66
CA MET A 346 -18.38 -10.42 13.53
C MET A 346 -17.62 -9.30 12.80
N LYS A 347 -17.97 -8.04 13.06
CA LYS A 347 -17.32 -6.85 12.49
C LYS A 347 -16.04 -6.50 13.25
N MET A 348 -14.94 -6.26 12.54
CA MET A 348 -13.68 -5.81 13.14
C MET A 348 -13.51 -4.28 13.11
N LEU A 349 -12.88 -3.74 14.16
CA LEU A 349 -12.55 -2.32 14.33
C LEU A 349 -11.13 -2.18 14.86
N ASN A 350 -10.42 -1.13 14.47
CA ASN A 350 -9.14 -0.78 15.09
C ASN A 350 -9.40 -0.03 16.39
N VAL A 351 -8.68 -0.38 17.46
CA VAL A 351 -8.80 0.22 18.79
C VAL A 351 -7.43 0.43 19.41
N ASP A 352 -7.31 1.46 20.23
CA ASP A 352 -6.07 1.74 20.96
C ASP A 352 -6.18 1.26 22.41
N LEU A 353 -5.14 0.60 22.93
CA LEU A 353 -5.07 0.21 24.33
C LEU A 353 -4.68 1.42 25.20
N ILE A 354 -5.34 1.58 26.34
CA ILE A 354 -5.01 2.68 27.25
C ILE A 354 -3.82 2.28 28.13
N LEU A 355 -2.75 3.04 28.04
CA LEU A 355 -1.53 2.80 28.83
C LEU A 355 -1.71 3.18 30.31
N SER A 356 -1.16 2.36 31.20
CA SER A 356 -1.16 2.60 32.65
C SER A 356 0.17 2.14 33.27
N PRO A 357 1.21 2.98 33.25
CA PRO A 357 2.56 2.62 33.69
C PRO A 357 2.65 2.18 35.17
N SER A 358 1.79 2.72 36.03
CA SER A 358 1.84 2.51 37.48
C SER A 358 0.89 1.41 37.98
N LYS A 359 -0.30 1.26 37.39
CA LYS A 359 -1.35 0.33 37.86
C LYS A 359 -1.81 -0.70 36.80
N GLY A 360 -1.20 -0.71 35.61
CA GLY A 360 -1.57 -1.59 34.51
C GLY A 360 -0.95 -2.99 34.56
N ARG A 361 -1.48 -3.89 33.71
CA ARG A 361 -0.93 -5.23 33.44
C ARG A 361 -0.19 -5.26 32.11
N ASN A 362 0.89 -6.03 32.03
CA ASN A 362 1.64 -6.24 30.79
C ASN A 362 0.77 -6.97 29.76
N ILE A 363 0.93 -6.65 28.48
CA ILE A 363 0.22 -7.34 27.40
C ILE A 363 0.57 -8.83 27.36
N SER A 364 1.84 -9.17 27.63
CA SER A 364 2.30 -10.56 27.76
C SER A 364 1.58 -11.37 28.84
N SER A 365 1.00 -10.69 29.84
CA SER A 365 0.36 -11.32 30.99
C SER A 365 -1.17 -11.45 30.87
N LEU A 366 -1.75 -10.88 29.81
CA LEU A 366 -3.20 -10.91 29.57
C LEU A 366 -3.65 -12.28 29.07
N LYS A 367 -4.86 -12.69 29.46
CA LYS A 367 -5.49 -13.93 29.00
C LYS A 367 -6.86 -13.65 28.38
N PRO A 368 -7.33 -14.50 27.45
CA PRO A 368 -8.72 -14.46 27.01
C PRO A 368 -9.67 -14.45 28.20
N GLY A 369 -10.60 -13.49 28.23
CA GLY A 369 -11.50 -13.24 29.36
C GLY A 369 -11.11 -12.06 30.26
N ASP A 370 -9.89 -11.52 30.15
CA ASP A 370 -9.48 -10.35 30.94
C ASP A 370 -10.20 -9.06 30.50
N HIS A 371 -10.56 -8.19 31.46
CA HIS A 371 -11.21 -6.91 31.19
C HIS A 371 -10.20 -5.77 31.03
N VAL A 372 -10.28 -5.05 29.91
CA VAL A 372 -9.37 -3.97 29.53
C VAL A 372 -10.15 -2.73 29.10
N GLN A 373 -9.52 -1.55 29.15
CA GLN A 373 -10.10 -0.32 28.62
C GLN A 373 -9.42 0.05 27.30
N VAL A 374 -10.23 0.29 26.27
CA VAL A 374 -9.76 0.67 24.93
C VAL A 374 -10.37 1.99 24.49
N MET A 375 -9.66 2.72 23.64
CA MET A 375 -10.17 3.91 22.97
C MET A 375 -10.63 3.56 21.56
N LEU A 376 -11.81 4.05 21.20
CA LEU A 376 -12.32 3.95 19.84
C LEU A 376 -12.01 5.24 19.09
N ASP A 377 -11.51 5.12 17.86
CA ASP A 377 -11.29 6.26 16.98
C ASP A 377 -12.65 6.85 16.52
N SER A 378 -12.97 8.06 16.98
CA SER A 378 -14.23 8.75 16.64
C SER A 378 -14.32 9.18 15.18
N THR A 379 -13.23 9.13 14.41
CA THR A 379 -13.24 9.42 12.97
C THR A 379 -13.84 8.28 12.14
N SER A 380 -13.89 7.06 12.69
CA SER A 380 -14.55 5.92 12.04
C SER A 380 -16.08 6.01 12.17
N PRO A 381 -16.86 5.97 11.06
CA PRO A 381 -18.32 6.03 11.11
C PRO A 381 -18.97 4.90 11.92
N VAL A 382 -18.31 3.76 12.05
CA VAL A 382 -18.78 2.60 12.83
C VAL A 382 -18.50 2.80 14.32
N ALA A 383 -17.29 3.24 14.67
CA ALA A 383 -16.92 3.58 16.04
C ALA A 383 -17.78 4.73 16.58
N HIS A 384 -18.05 5.76 15.77
CA HIS A 384 -18.92 6.87 16.14
C HIS A 384 -20.35 6.42 16.48
N LYS A 385 -20.90 5.43 15.75
CA LYS A 385 -22.23 4.85 16.07
C LYS A 385 -22.22 4.10 17.40
N ILE A 386 -21.17 3.34 17.68
CA ILE A 386 -21.00 2.59 18.94
C ILE A 386 -20.83 3.55 20.13
N LEU A 387 -19.99 4.58 19.98
CA LEU A 387 -19.78 5.61 20.99
C LEU A 387 -21.05 6.41 21.32
N LYS A 388 -21.88 6.70 20.30
CA LYS A 388 -23.23 7.29 20.49
C LYS A 388 -24.17 6.33 21.20
N GLN A 389 -24.19 5.05 20.84
CA GLN A 389 -25.06 4.04 21.46
C GLN A 389 -24.72 3.78 22.93
N LEU A 390 -23.44 3.87 23.31
CA LEU A 390 -22.98 3.67 24.68
C LEU A 390 -22.97 4.96 25.53
N ASN A 391 -23.46 6.10 25.01
CA ASN A 391 -23.40 7.42 25.66
C ASN A 391 -21.98 7.82 26.13
N LEU A 392 -20.96 7.42 25.38
CA LEU A 392 -19.55 7.67 25.71
C LEU A 392 -18.98 8.95 25.07
N ILE A 393 -19.84 9.76 24.45
CA ILE A 393 -19.51 11.08 23.91
C ILE A 393 -20.09 12.14 24.84
N THR A 394 -19.25 12.96 25.44
CA THR A 394 -19.67 14.14 26.22
C THR A 394 -19.02 15.38 25.64
N GLY A 395 -19.79 16.17 24.87
CA GLY A 395 -19.23 17.28 24.10
C GLY A 395 -18.25 16.77 23.03
N ASP A 396 -17.01 17.29 23.05
CA ASP A 396 -15.94 16.98 22.09
C ASP A 396 -14.94 15.92 22.60
N LYS A 397 -15.27 15.21 23.71
CA LYS A 397 -14.39 14.23 24.35
C LYS A 397 -15.01 12.82 24.34
N VAL A 398 -14.22 11.86 23.87
CA VAL A 398 -14.55 10.42 23.84
C VAL A 398 -14.09 9.77 25.15
N LYS A 399 -14.98 9.01 25.81
CA LYS A 399 -14.64 8.22 26.99
C LYS A 399 -14.13 6.82 26.61
N PRO A 400 -13.19 6.25 27.38
CA PRO A 400 -12.77 4.85 27.25
C PRO A 400 -13.92 3.86 27.26
N VAL A 401 -13.80 2.79 26.47
CA VAL A 401 -14.76 1.69 26.40
C VAL A 401 -14.18 0.47 27.13
N GLY A 402 -14.98 -0.16 27.98
CA GLY A 402 -14.61 -1.47 28.54
C GLY A 402 -14.74 -2.56 27.47
N ALA A 403 -13.73 -3.41 27.33
CA ALA A 403 -13.70 -4.52 26.41
C ALA A 403 -13.09 -5.77 27.09
N THR A 404 -13.43 -6.95 26.59
CA THR A 404 -12.91 -8.22 27.10
C THR A 404 -11.91 -8.81 26.12
N VAL A 405 -10.72 -9.21 26.57
CA VAL A 405 -9.72 -9.84 25.72
C VAL A 405 -10.30 -11.13 25.12
N TYR A 406 -10.28 -11.23 23.79
CA TYR A 406 -10.71 -12.39 23.02
C TYR A 406 -9.53 -13.31 22.70
N SER A 407 -8.42 -12.75 22.19
CA SER A 407 -7.20 -13.50 21.91
C SER A 407 -5.98 -12.58 21.84
N ILE A 408 -4.80 -13.10 22.15
CA ILE A 408 -3.53 -12.37 22.03
C ILE A 408 -2.56 -13.23 21.23
N LYS A 409 -1.93 -12.64 20.21
CA LYS A 409 -0.90 -13.29 19.38
C LYS A 409 0.40 -12.47 19.46
N TYR A 410 1.53 -13.11 19.75
CA TYR A 410 2.84 -12.46 19.73
C TYR A 410 3.57 -12.79 18.42
N HIS A 411 4.05 -11.76 17.73
CA HIS A 411 4.83 -11.87 16.50
C HIS A 411 6.22 -11.25 16.72
N PRO A 412 7.32 -12.01 16.56
CA PRO A 412 8.68 -11.54 16.88
C PRO A 412 9.16 -10.27 16.15
N LYS A 413 8.51 -9.89 15.04
CA LYS A 413 8.81 -8.69 14.25
C LYS A 413 7.78 -7.55 14.38
N GLU A 414 6.57 -7.84 14.87
CA GLU A 414 5.43 -6.91 14.88
C GLU A 414 4.91 -6.61 16.30
N GLY A 415 5.40 -7.32 17.32
CA GLY A 415 4.94 -7.16 18.70
C GLY A 415 3.69 -7.98 19.02
N TYR A 416 2.79 -7.44 19.84
CA TYR A 416 1.57 -8.09 20.29
C TYR A 416 0.35 -7.62 19.51
N LYS A 417 -0.40 -8.57 18.95
CA LYS A 417 -1.76 -8.34 18.41
C LYS A 417 -2.78 -8.75 19.45
N VAL A 418 -3.53 -7.79 19.96
CA VAL A 418 -4.56 -7.98 20.98
C VAL A 418 -5.93 -7.81 20.35
N PHE A 419 -6.73 -8.88 20.37
CA PHE A 419 -8.12 -8.84 19.96
C PHE A 419 -9.00 -8.72 21.19
N VAL A 420 -9.89 -7.73 21.22
CA VAL A 420 -10.81 -7.46 22.32
C VAL A 420 -12.25 -7.48 21.83
N GLN A 421 -13.15 -8.09 22.58
CA GLN A 421 -14.58 -8.03 22.34
C GLN A 421 -15.17 -6.79 23.02
N ILE A 422 -15.73 -5.89 22.22
CA ILE A 422 -16.35 -4.64 22.69
C ILE A 422 -17.85 -4.86 22.91
N ALA A 423 -18.49 -5.60 22.00
CA ALA A 423 -19.89 -5.96 22.06
C ALA A 423 -20.15 -7.29 21.35
N LYS A 424 -21.36 -7.85 21.47
CA LYS A 424 -21.76 -9.04 20.71
C LYS A 424 -21.67 -8.75 19.21
N GLY A 425 -20.80 -9.47 18.49
CA GLY A 425 -20.59 -9.29 17.06
C GLY A 425 -19.59 -8.18 16.68
N ILE A 426 -18.85 -7.59 17.64
CA ILE A 426 -17.86 -6.53 17.37
C ILE A 426 -16.53 -6.86 18.07
N LEU A 427 -15.49 -7.00 17.27
CA LEU A 427 -14.11 -7.23 17.73
C LEU A 427 -13.27 -5.97 17.46
N GLY A 428 -12.56 -5.51 18.48
CA GLY A 428 -11.49 -4.55 18.39
C GLY A 428 -10.15 -5.24 18.19
N ARG A 429 -9.30 -4.71 17.33
CA ARG A 429 -7.90 -5.11 17.16
C ARG A 429 -7.00 -3.96 17.59
N ALA A 430 -6.03 -4.25 18.45
CA ALA A 430 -4.94 -3.37 18.81
C ALA A 430 -3.61 -4.04 18.50
N ASP A 431 -2.68 -3.29 17.90
CA ASP A 431 -1.34 -3.76 17.56
C ASP A 431 -0.32 -2.96 18.38
N GLU A 432 0.56 -3.64 19.11
CA GLU A 432 1.50 -3.01 20.05
C GLU A 432 2.91 -3.57 19.87
N GLU A 433 3.86 -2.71 19.47
CA GLU A 433 5.23 -3.11 19.13
C GLU A 433 6.03 -3.66 20.33
N GLN A 434 5.64 -3.29 21.56
CA GLN A 434 6.37 -3.62 22.80
C GLN A 434 5.42 -4.13 23.88
N ASP A 435 5.96 -4.90 24.83
CA ASP A 435 5.21 -5.32 26.02
C ASP A 435 5.02 -4.14 26.99
N ILE A 436 3.88 -3.44 26.85
CA ILE A 436 3.54 -2.25 27.63
C ILE A 436 2.45 -2.57 28.66
N ARG A 437 2.38 -1.75 29.73
CA ARG A 437 1.37 -1.91 30.79
C ARG A 437 0.08 -1.21 30.39
N ILE A 438 -0.99 -1.98 30.24
CA ILE A 438 -2.30 -1.47 29.85
C ILE A 438 -3.27 -1.39 31.05
N LYS A 439 -4.23 -0.49 30.96
CA LYS A 439 -5.24 -0.25 31.99
C LYS A 439 -6.30 -1.34 31.96
N THR A 440 -6.25 -2.20 32.97
CA THR A 440 -7.34 -3.13 33.30
C THR A 440 -8.35 -2.40 34.18
N GLY A 441 -9.65 -2.56 33.91
CA GLY A 441 -10.69 -1.90 34.69
C GLY A 441 -12.04 -2.57 34.57
N ASP A 442 -12.80 -2.55 35.66
CA ASP A 442 -14.19 -3.02 35.72
C ASP A 442 -15.12 -2.17 34.83
N PRO A 443 -16.21 -2.76 34.32
CA PRO A 443 -17.11 -2.13 33.37
C PRO A 443 -17.84 -0.93 33.98
N VAL A 444 -17.56 0.28 33.49
CA VAL A 444 -18.41 1.47 33.68
C VAL A 444 -19.77 1.33 32.94
N VAL A 445 -20.03 0.17 32.31
CA VAL A 445 -21.24 -0.12 31.55
C VAL A 445 -22.25 -0.99 32.34
N GLU A 446 -21.91 -1.52 33.51
CA GLU A 446 -22.88 -2.28 34.33
C GLU A 446 -23.68 -1.45 35.36
N GLU A 447 -23.25 -0.25 35.74
CA GLU A 447 -24.01 0.56 36.71
C GLU A 447 -25.29 1.18 36.12
N THR A 448 -25.35 1.42 34.81
CA THR A 448 -26.59 1.95 34.16
C THR A 448 -27.57 0.86 33.73
N MET A 449 -27.13 -0.40 33.56
CA MET A 449 -28.06 -1.51 33.26
C MET A 449 -28.63 -2.18 34.53
N ARG A 450 -27.89 -2.23 35.65
CA ARG A 450 -28.46 -2.75 36.92
C ARG A 450 -29.44 -1.80 37.61
N GLN A 451 -29.34 -0.49 37.39
CA GLN A 451 -30.36 0.47 37.88
C GLN A 451 -31.64 0.49 37.02
N ALA A 452 -31.55 0.10 35.75
CA ALA A 452 -32.73 -0.01 34.88
C ALA A 452 -33.48 -1.34 35.06
N SER A 453 -32.78 -2.43 35.41
CA SER A 453 -33.43 -3.73 35.63
C SER A 453 -34.07 -3.87 37.02
N SER A 454 -33.59 -3.17 38.06
CA SER A 454 -34.19 -3.25 39.40
C SER A 454 -35.48 -2.43 39.52
N SER A 455 -35.58 -1.28 38.85
CA SER A 455 -36.80 -0.45 38.89
C SER A 455 -37.98 -1.05 38.11
N MET A 456 -37.71 -1.76 37.00
CA MET A 456 -38.75 -2.46 36.24
C MET A 456 -39.20 -3.75 36.93
N MET A 457 -38.30 -4.51 37.57
CA MET A 457 -38.68 -5.69 38.36
C MET A 457 -39.45 -5.31 39.63
N ILE A 458 -39.06 -4.24 40.32
CA ILE A 458 -39.82 -3.71 41.48
C ILE A 458 -41.21 -3.22 41.04
N GLY A 459 -41.32 -2.56 39.88
CA GLY A 459 -42.62 -2.14 39.32
C GLY A 459 -43.53 -3.32 38.93
N ILE A 460 -42.98 -4.38 38.34
CA ILE A 460 -43.73 -5.59 37.97
C ILE A 460 -44.14 -6.38 39.22
N ILE A 461 -43.26 -6.54 40.20
CA ILE A 461 -43.57 -7.25 41.45
C ILE A 461 -44.61 -6.46 42.28
N ALA A 462 -44.49 -5.13 42.35
CA ALA A 462 -45.50 -4.29 43.01
C ALA A 462 -46.85 -4.32 42.28
N GLY A 463 -46.83 -4.30 40.94
CA GLY A 463 -48.05 -4.41 40.12
C GLY A 463 -48.75 -5.75 40.29
N VAL A 464 -48.00 -6.86 40.31
CA VAL A 464 -48.56 -8.20 40.53
C VAL A 464 -49.09 -8.37 41.96
N MET A 465 -48.44 -7.78 42.97
CA MET A 465 -48.94 -7.79 44.35
C MET A 465 -50.24 -7.00 44.52
N VAL A 466 -50.36 -5.83 43.90
CA VAL A 466 -51.62 -5.05 43.94
C VAL A 466 -52.74 -5.79 43.22
N LEU A 467 -52.44 -6.44 42.09
CA LEU A 467 -53.43 -7.22 41.35
C LEU A 467 -53.89 -8.46 42.14
N LEU A 468 -52.97 -9.14 42.84
CA LEU A 468 -53.30 -10.27 43.72
C LEU A 468 -54.15 -9.83 44.90
N ILE A 469 -53.84 -8.70 45.54
CA ILE A 469 -54.65 -8.16 46.64
C ILE A 469 -56.05 -7.77 46.13
N ALA A 470 -56.15 -7.15 44.95
CA ALA A 470 -57.45 -6.81 44.35
C ALA A 470 -58.28 -8.07 44.03
N ILE A 471 -57.66 -9.14 43.53
CA ILE A 471 -58.35 -10.41 43.26
C ILE A 471 -58.79 -11.09 44.55
N ILE A 472 -57.97 -11.06 45.61
CA ILE A 472 -58.33 -11.63 46.92
C ILE A 472 -59.49 -10.85 47.55
N ILE A 473 -59.49 -9.51 47.47
CA ILE A 473 -60.61 -8.69 47.94
C ILE A 473 -61.89 -8.97 47.14
N PHE A 474 -61.77 -9.13 45.81
CA PHE A 474 -62.91 -9.49 44.95
C PHE A 474 -63.46 -10.91 45.21
N LEU A 475 -62.65 -11.82 45.76
CA LEU A 475 -63.09 -13.17 46.16
C LEU A 475 -63.64 -13.23 47.59
N LEU A 476 -63.42 -12.22 48.42
CA LEU A 476 -63.86 -12.13 49.82
C LEU A 476 -65.10 -11.24 50.01
N VAL A 477 -65.46 -10.42 49.02
CA VAL A 477 -66.73 -9.68 48.91
C VAL A 477 -67.68 -10.47 48.02
#